data_AF-A0A139AFX7-F1
#
_entry.id   AF-A0A139AFX7-F1
#
_cell.length_a   1.000
_cell.length_b   1.000
_cell.length_c   1.000
_cell.angle_alpha   90.00
_cell.angle_beta   90.00
_cell.angle_gamma   90.00
#
_symmetry.space_group_name_H-M   'P 1'
#
loop_
_entity.id
_entity.type
_entity.pdbx_description
1 polymer ?
#
loop_
_entity_poly.entity_id
_entity_poly.type
_entity_poly.pdbx_seq_one_letter_code
_entity_poly.pdbx_strand_id
1 'polypeptide(L)'
;MALPPHIESARMDAAYLQSSVGDNLTIAFASLLRDKASYIDAITYLGKHLLNQVEVEKRERELAQAAEELDQKERKAVALQERVSSARKSLQSELLGVLAERAVLQAQKTASEPVSEASPAATSVEPSETPVADVTQTMPASSPTDSDPANAAQPTAATPDAIPE
;
A
#
# COMPACT_ATOMS: atom_id res chain seq x y z
N MET A 1 41.86 -8.74 -45.44
CA MET A 1 41.54 -7.48 -46.13
C MET A 1 40.74 -6.63 -45.16
N ALA A 2 41.29 -5.50 -44.70
CA ALA A 2 40.55 -4.55 -43.86
C ALA A 2 39.58 -3.75 -44.72
N LEU A 3 38.37 -3.51 -44.22
CA LEU A 3 37.39 -2.68 -44.92
C LEU A 3 37.81 -1.20 -44.84
N PRO A 4 37.43 -0.38 -45.83
CA PRO A 4 37.61 1.06 -45.75
C PRO A 4 36.92 1.64 -44.51
N PRO A 5 37.51 2.65 -43.84
CA PRO A 5 37.03 3.17 -42.55
C PRO A 5 35.61 3.74 -42.60
N HIS A 6 35.17 4.27 -43.75
CA HIS A 6 33.81 4.80 -43.94
C HIS A 6 32.73 3.70 -44.00
N ILE A 7 33.11 2.46 -44.34
CA ILE A 7 32.19 1.31 -44.34
C ILE A 7 32.05 0.78 -42.91
N GLU A 8 33.12 0.83 -42.12
CA GLU A 8 33.10 0.43 -40.72
C GLU A 8 32.26 1.39 -39.87
N SER A 9 32.38 2.70 -40.08
CA SER A 9 31.52 3.69 -39.42
C SER A 9 30.04 3.52 -39.77
N ALA A 10 29.71 3.33 -41.06
CA ALA A 10 28.33 3.14 -41.49
C ALA A 10 27.69 1.88 -40.88
N ARG A 11 28.46 0.82 -40.63
CA ARG A 11 27.97 -0.39 -39.94
C ARG A 11 27.69 -0.15 -38.46
N MET A 12 28.56 0.60 -37.79
CA MET A 12 28.38 0.99 -36.39
C MET A 12 27.12 1.87 -36.24
N ASP A 13 26.95 2.85 -37.12
CA ASP A 13 25.79 3.75 -37.12
C ASP A 13 24.50 2.98 -37.38
N ALA A 14 24.51 2.05 -38.33
CA ALA A 14 23.35 1.20 -38.62
C ALA A 14 22.98 0.30 -37.42
N ALA A 15 23.97 -0.30 -36.76
CA ALA A 15 23.73 -1.11 -35.56
C ALA A 15 23.17 -0.26 -34.41
N TYR A 16 23.72 0.94 -34.21
CA TYR A 16 23.22 1.88 -33.21
C TYR A 16 21.77 2.28 -33.49
N LEU A 17 21.46 2.71 -34.71
CA LEU A 17 20.09 3.09 -35.11
C LEU A 17 19.11 1.92 -34.95
N GLN A 18 19.51 0.71 -35.34
CA GLN A 18 18.67 -0.47 -35.20
C GLN A 18 18.35 -0.76 -33.73
N SER A 19 19.35 -0.70 -32.84
CA SER A 19 19.18 -0.97 -31.40
C SER A 19 18.42 0.14 -30.65
N SER A 20 18.51 1.38 -31.12
CA SER A 20 17.96 2.55 -30.43
C SER A 20 16.53 2.85 -30.84
N VAL A 21 16.27 2.87 -32.15
CA VAL A 21 14.97 3.31 -32.71
C VAL A 21 14.33 2.28 -33.64
N GLY A 22 15.03 1.22 -34.02
CA GLY A 22 14.58 0.26 -35.04
C GLY A 22 13.25 -0.40 -34.70
N ASP A 23 13.13 -0.96 -33.50
CA ASP A 23 11.91 -1.67 -33.07
C ASP A 23 10.72 -0.70 -32.92
N ASN A 24 10.95 0.46 -32.31
CA ASN A 24 9.93 1.50 -32.11
C ASN A 24 9.41 2.06 -33.44
N LEU A 25 10.31 2.31 -34.40
CA LEU A 25 9.93 2.73 -35.74
C LEU A 25 9.17 1.63 -36.47
N THR A 26 9.58 0.38 -36.34
CA THR A 26 8.89 -0.77 -36.96
C THR A 26 7.45 -0.90 -36.44
N ILE A 27 7.26 -0.78 -35.13
CA ILE A 27 5.94 -0.79 -34.49
C ILE A 27 5.10 0.41 -34.96
N ALA A 28 5.68 1.62 -35.00
CA ALA A 28 4.98 2.81 -35.46
C ALA A 28 4.56 2.72 -36.94
N PHE A 29 5.40 2.15 -37.81
CA PHE A 29 5.06 1.89 -39.21
C PHE A 29 3.95 0.84 -39.36
N ALA A 30 3.99 -0.23 -38.56
CA ALA A 30 2.91 -1.22 -38.56
C ALA A 30 1.57 -0.58 -38.13
N SER A 31 1.61 0.32 -37.13
CA SER A 31 0.46 1.08 -36.66
C SER A 31 -0.09 2.02 -37.75
N LEU A 32 0.80 2.75 -38.43
CA LEU A 32 0.45 3.62 -39.56
C LEU A 32 -0.26 2.86 -40.69
N LEU A 33 0.27 1.68 -41.06
CA LEU A 33 -0.32 0.83 -42.10
C LEU A 33 -1.69 0.27 -41.68
N ARG A 34 -1.86 -0.07 -40.40
CA ARG A 34 -3.12 -0.57 -39.84
C ARG A 34 -4.21 0.51 -39.87
N ASP A 35 -3.87 1.72 -39.45
CA ASP A 35 -4.84 2.80 -39.27
C ASP A 35 -5.21 3.50 -40.58
N LYS A 36 -4.54 3.14 -41.69
CA LYS A 36 -4.73 3.76 -43.03
C LYS A 36 -4.68 5.28 -42.96
N ALA A 37 -3.85 5.84 -42.08
CA ALA A 37 -3.67 7.27 -41.99
C ALA A 37 -3.30 7.80 -43.38
N SER A 38 -3.96 8.87 -43.83
CA SER A 38 -3.66 9.47 -45.13
C SER A 38 -2.16 9.76 -45.17
N TYR A 39 -1.47 9.27 -46.19
CA TYR A 39 0.00 9.37 -46.32
C TYR A 39 0.51 10.82 -46.23
N ILE A 40 -0.37 11.80 -46.46
CA ILE A 40 -0.10 13.24 -46.33
C ILE A 40 0.27 13.62 -44.89
N ASP A 41 -0.28 12.93 -43.88
CA ASP A 41 -0.03 13.19 -42.45
C ASP A 41 0.79 12.08 -41.77
N ALA A 42 1.38 11.15 -42.54
CA ALA A 42 2.10 10.00 -41.99
C ALA A 42 3.25 10.37 -41.04
N ILE A 43 4.01 11.42 -41.36
CA ILE A 43 5.11 11.90 -40.50
C ILE A 43 4.56 12.43 -39.18
N THR A 44 3.50 13.23 -39.24
CA THR A 44 2.83 13.78 -38.05
C THR A 44 2.24 12.67 -37.18
N TYR A 45 1.63 11.66 -37.80
CA TYR A 45 1.13 10.48 -37.11
C TYR A 45 2.28 9.71 -36.43
N LEU A 46 3.37 9.42 -37.15
CA LEU A 46 4.51 8.68 -36.62
C LEU A 46 5.15 9.44 -35.44
N GLY A 47 5.30 10.76 -35.57
CA GLY A 47 5.81 11.62 -34.49
C GLY A 47 4.94 11.57 -33.24
N LYS A 48 3.60 11.71 -33.39
CA LYS A 48 2.66 11.57 -32.27
C LYS A 48 2.70 10.18 -31.65
N HIS A 49 2.79 9.14 -32.47
CA HIS A 49 2.85 7.76 -32.00
C HIS A 49 4.10 7.52 -31.14
N LEU A 50 5.27 7.94 -31.62
CA LEU A 50 6.53 7.80 -30.89
C LEU A 50 6.55 8.61 -29.59
N LEU A 51 6.01 9.84 -29.61
CA LEU A 51 5.88 10.65 -28.39
C LEU A 51 4.98 9.96 -27.35
N ASN A 52 3.81 9.48 -27.78
CA ASN A 52 2.90 8.76 -26.89
C ASN A 52 3.54 7.49 -26.33
N GLN A 53 4.31 6.76 -27.13
CA GLN A 53 5.01 5.56 -26.68
C GLN A 53 6.03 5.89 -25.58
N VAL A 54 6.83 6.96 -25.76
CA VAL A 54 7.79 7.40 -24.74
C VAL A 54 7.08 7.84 -23.45
N GLU A 55 5.92 8.51 -23.56
CA GLU A 55 5.12 8.87 -22.39
C GLU A 55 4.58 7.63 -21.65
N VAL A 56 4.11 6.61 -22.38
CA VAL A 56 3.65 5.35 -21.80
C VAL A 56 4.80 4.64 -21.10
N GLU A 57 5.94 4.48 -21.76
CA GLU A 57 7.12 3.85 -21.15
C GLU A 57 7.60 4.59 -19.89
N LYS A 58 7.54 5.93 -19.91
CA LYS A 58 7.88 6.74 -18.73
C LYS A 58 6.92 6.46 -17.58
N ARG A 59 5.61 6.45 -17.84
CA ARG A 59 4.60 6.15 -16.82
C ARG A 59 4.74 4.72 -16.30
N GLU A 60 5.01 3.76 -17.16
CA GLU A 60 5.23 2.37 -16.76
C GLU A 60 6.46 2.22 -15.85
N ARG A 61 7.56 2.93 -16.13
CA ARG A 61 8.73 2.96 -15.24
C ARG A 61 8.41 3.58 -13.89
N GLU A 62 7.69 4.70 -13.88
CA GLU A 62 7.27 5.36 -12.64
C GLU A 62 6.33 4.46 -11.82
N LEU A 63 5.39 3.76 -12.47
CA LEU A 63 4.51 2.79 -11.82
C LEU A 63 5.27 1.58 -11.29
N ALA A 64 6.23 1.05 -12.04
CA ALA A 64 7.06 -0.06 -11.60
C ALA A 64 7.92 0.32 -10.37
N GLN A 65 8.49 1.53 -10.36
CA GLN A 65 9.21 2.05 -9.20
C GLN A 65 8.30 2.21 -7.98
N ALA A 66 7.11 2.80 -8.16
CA ALA A 66 6.15 2.95 -7.08
C ALA A 66 5.68 1.59 -6.51
N ALA A 67 5.48 0.59 -7.38
CA ALA A 67 5.13 -0.76 -6.96
C ALA A 67 6.27 -1.41 -6.15
N GLU A 68 7.52 -1.26 -6.58
CA GLU A 68 8.68 -1.80 -5.85
C GLU A 68 8.84 -1.15 -4.46
N GLU A 69 8.65 0.15 -4.35
CA GLU A 69 8.66 0.84 -3.05
C GLU A 69 7.56 0.34 -2.11
N LEU A 70 6.38 0.05 -2.64
CA LEU A 70 5.24 -0.46 -1.88
C LEU A 70 5.54 -1.88 -1.37
N ASP A 71 6.04 -2.76 -2.24
CA ASP A 71 6.52 -4.10 -1.90
C ASP A 71 7.57 -4.07 -0.77
N GLN A 72 8.52 -3.14 -0.83
CA GLN A 72 9.53 -2.98 0.22
C GLN A 72 8.92 -2.55 1.56
N LYS A 73 7.92 -1.67 1.55
CA LYS A 73 7.21 -1.23 2.76
C LYS A 73 6.40 -2.37 3.36
N GLU A 74 5.71 -3.15 2.54
CA GLU A 74 4.96 -4.33 2.99
C GLU A 74 5.86 -5.37 3.64
N ARG A 75 7.00 -5.71 3.01
CA ARG A 75 7.98 -6.64 3.61
C ARG A 75 8.50 -6.16 4.97
N LYS A 76 8.76 -4.84 5.12
CA LYS A 76 9.16 -4.26 6.40
C LYS A 76 8.02 -4.34 7.44
N ALA A 77 6.79 -4.07 7.03
CA ALA A 77 5.62 -4.16 7.90
C ALA A 77 5.39 -5.60 8.40
N VAL A 78 5.47 -6.59 7.51
CA VAL A 78 5.36 -8.01 7.86
C VAL A 78 6.45 -8.42 8.84
N ALA A 79 7.71 -8.05 8.58
CA ALA A 79 8.82 -8.36 9.49
C ALA A 79 8.65 -7.73 10.88
N LEU A 80 8.11 -6.50 10.95
CA LEU A 80 7.79 -5.86 12.23
C LEU A 80 6.62 -6.57 12.92
N GLN A 81 5.58 -6.95 12.19
CA GLN A 81 4.45 -7.68 12.74
C GLN A 81 4.87 -9.04 13.31
N GLU A 82 5.74 -9.76 12.63
CA GLU A 82 6.32 -11.02 13.12
C GLU A 82 7.06 -10.81 14.45
N ARG A 83 7.92 -9.78 14.52
CA ARG A 83 8.64 -9.41 15.77
C ARG A 83 7.70 -9.05 16.92
N VAL A 84 6.66 -8.27 16.65
CA VAL A 84 5.66 -7.91 17.66
C VAL A 84 4.90 -9.15 18.12
N SER A 85 4.55 -10.04 17.20
CA SER A 85 3.84 -11.28 17.54
C SER A 85 4.71 -12.23 18.37
N SER A 86 6.01 -12.35 18.09
CA SER A 86 6.93 -13.15 18.88
C SER A 86 7.15 -12.56 20.27
N ALA A 87 7.31 -11.24 20.37
CA ALA A 87 7.43 -10.55 21.65
C ALA A 87 6.17 -10.73 22.52
N ARG A 88 4.97 -10.63 21.92
CA ARG A 88 3.71 -10.87 22.62
C ARG A 88 3.59 -12.30 23.13
N LYS A 89 4.01 -13.29 22.35
CA LYS A 89 4.01 -14.70 22.78
C LYS A 89 4.97 -14.92 23.96
N SER A 90 6.17 -14.33 23.92
CA SER A 90 7.13 -14.38 25.04
C SER A 90 6.53 -13.79 26.30
N LEU A 91 5.97 -12.58 26.20
CA LEU A 91 5.33 -11.89 27.32
C LEU A 91 4.17 -12.71 27.92
N GLN A 92 3.36 -13.34 27.07
CA GLN A 92 2.28 -14.23 27.52
C GLN A 92 2.81 -15.46 28.25
N SER A 93 3.90 -16.08 27.77
CA SER A 93 4.52 -17.22 28.46
C SER A 93 5.15 -16.82 29.80
N GLU A 94 5.77 -15.64 29.88
CA GLU A 94 6.33 -15.12 31.14
C GLU A 94 5.23 -14.82 32.16
N LEU A 95 4.12 -14.18 31.74
CA LEU A 95 2.97 -13.94 32.61
C LEU A 95 2.36 -15.24 33.15
N LEU A 96 2.24 -16.28 32.31
CA LEU A 96 1.78 -17.59 32.75
C LEU A 96 2.75 -18.23 33.74
N GLY A 97 4.06 -18.09 33.53
CA GLY A 97 5.09 -18.53 34.47
C GLY A 97 4.97 -17.85 35.84
N VAL A 98 4.85 -16.52 35.85
CA VAL A 98 4.69 -15.73 37.09
C VAL A 98 3.40 -16.10 37.83
N LEU A 99 2.30 -16.32 37.11
CA LEU A 99 1.04 -16.77 37.72
C LEU A 99 1.16 -18.18 38.33
N ALA A 100 1.87 -19.09 37.66
CA ALA A 100 2.13 -20.43 38.17
C ALA A 100 3.01 -20.40 39.43
N GLU A 101 4.09 -19.63 39.43
CA GLU A 101 4.97 -19.45 40.60
C GLU A 101 4.21 -18.86 41.80
N ARG A 102 3.36 -17.86 41.56
CA ARG A 102 2.52 -17.28 42.61
C ARG A 102 1.54 -18.30 43.20
N ALA A 103 0.93 -19.13 42.36
CA ALA A 103 0.02 -20.17 42.81
C ALA A 103 0.73 -21.22 43.69
N VAL A 104 1.96 -21.62 43.32
CA VAL A 104 2.78 -22.54 44.12
C VAL A 104 3.16 -21.92 45.46
N LEU A 105 3.60 -20.66 45.47
CA LEU A 105 3.94 -19.95 46.71
C LEU A 105 2.72 -19.80 47.63
N GLN A 106 1.53 -19.54 47.07
CA GLN A 106 0.29 -19.48 47.85
C GLN A 106 -0.08 -20.85 48.44
N ALA A 107 0.04 -21.92 47.65
CA ALA A 107 -0.19 -23.29 48.13
C ALA A 107 0.79 -23.69 49.25
N GLN A 108 2.08 -23.33 49.12
CA GLN A 108 3.08 -23.55 50.16
C GLN A 108 2.77 -22.74 51.43
N LYS A 109 2.31 -21.49 51.29
CA LYS A 109 1.93 -20.66 52.43
C LYS A 109 0.73 -21.26 53.19
N THR A 110 -0.30 -21.73 52.48
CA THR A 110 -1.45 -22.42 53.11
C THR A 110 -1.09 -23.78 53.71
N ALA A 111 -0.08 -24.46 53.17
CA ALA A 111 0.42 -25.73 53.73
C ALA A 111 1.35 -25.53 54.94
N SER A 112 1.93 -24.34 55.09
CA SER A 112 2.85 -23.98 56.18
C SER A 112 2.19 -23.20 57.32
N GLU A 113 0.92 -22.80 57.17
CA GLU A 113 0.10 -22.38 58.29
C GLU A 113 -0.32 -23.63 59.09
N PRO A 114 0.16 -23.82 60.34
CA PRO A 114 -0.50 -24.76 61.22
C PRO A 114 -1.92 -24.26 61.41
N VAL A 115 -2.89 -25.15 61.21
CA VAL A 115 -4.27 -24.99 61.67
C VAL A 115 -4.23 -24.87 63.19
N SER A 116 -3.92 -23.68 63.70
CA SER A 116 -4.21 -23.30 65.07
C SER A 116 -5.58 -22.64 65.06
N GLU A 117 -6.53 -23.42 65.55
CA GLU A 117 -7.83 -23.03 66.09
C GLU A 117 -8.92 -22.62 65.10
N ALA A 118 -9.82 -23.59 64.87
CA ALA A 118 -11.23 -23.29 64.87
C ALA A 118 -11.60 -22.56 66.19
N SER A 119 -11.98 -21.29 66.09
CA SER A 119 -12.88 -20.65 67.05
C SER A 119 -13.70 -19.57 66.32
N PRO A 120 -15.02 -19.74 66.18
CA PRO A 120 -15.86 -18.80 65.45
C PRO A 120 -16.20 -17.64 66.40
N ALA A 121 -15.62 -16.47 66.16
CA ALA A 121 -16.09 -15.23 66.75
C ALA A 121 -16.72 -14.39 65.66
N ALA A 122 -18.05 -14.44 65.63
CA ALA A 122 -18.88 -13.48 64.95
C ALA A 122 -18.54 -12.06 65.45
N THR A 123 -18.23 -11.15 64.52
CA THR A 123 -18.38 -9.73 64.78
C THR A 123 -19.27 -9.16 63.69
N SER A 124 -20.56 -9.15 64.04
CA SER A 124 -21.58 -8.33 63.43
C SER A 124 -21.16 -6.86 63.49
N VAL A 125 -21.06 -6.19 62.34
CA VAL A 125 -21.19 -4.74 62.24
C VAL A 125 -22.04 -4.46 60.99
N GLU A 126 -23.28 -4.06 61.26
CA GLU A 126 -24.24 -3.53 60.29
C GLU A 126 -24.11 -1.97 60.27
N PRO A 127 -24.91 -1.23 59.47
CA PRO A 127 -24.55 -0.53 58.24
C PRO A 127 -24.37 1.00 58.42
N SER A 128 -23.83 1.70 57.41
CA SER A 128 -24.07 3.15 57.28
C SER A 128 -23.91 3.66 55.85
N GLU A 129 -24.66 4.73 55.61
CA GLU A 129 -25.24 5.17 54.35
C GLU A 129 -24.27 5.87 53.37
N THR A 130 -24.72 5.91 52.11
CA THR A 130 -24.22 6.66 50.95
C THR A 130 -24.07 8.17 51.20
N PRO A 131 -23.34 8.89 50.32
CA PRO A 131 -24.11 9.73 49.40
C PRO A 131 -23.67 9.65 47.93
N VAL A 132 -24.67 9.95 47.10
CA VAL A 132 -24.67 10.11 45.66
C VAL A 132 -23.83 11.31 45.23
N ALA A 133 -23.07 11.19 44.14
CA ALA A 133 -22.67 12.32 43.31
C ALA A 133 -22.81 11.93 41.84
N ASP A 134 -23.91 12.43 41.27
CA ASP A 134 -24.24 12.52 39.86
C ASP A 134 -23.26 13.48 39.17
N VAL A 135 -22.65 13.07 38.04
CA VAL A 135 -22.07 13.99 37.06
C VAL A 135 -22.44 13.47 35.66
N THR A 136 -23.54 14.02 35.16
CA THR A 136 -23.80 14.27 33.75
C THR A 136 -22.63 14.97 33.06
N GLN A 137 -22.19 14.49 31.89
CA GLN A 137 -21.77 15.29 30.72
C GLN A 137 -21.57 14.37 29.50
N THR A 138 -22.53 14.35 28.57
CA THR A 138 -22.56 15.06 27.27
C THR A 138 -21.87 14.34 26.11
N MET A 139 -22.65 14.15 25.04
CA MET A 139 -22.28 13.62 23.71
C MET A 139 -21.19 14.48 23.01
N PRO A 140 -20.61 14.04 21.87
CA PRO A 140 -21.29 14.06 20.55
C PRO A 140 -21.14 12.71 19.81
N ALA A 141 -22.18 12.12 19.21
CA ALA A 141 -22.78 12.48 17.92
C ALA A 141 -21.74 12.76 16.83
N SER A 142 -21.44 11.75 16.00
CA SER A 142 -21.49 11.82 14.52
C SER A 142 -20.80 10.60 13.88
N SER A 143 -21.59 9.73 13.27
CA SER A 143 -21.25 9.01 12.03
C SER A 143 -21.56 9.97 10.85
N PRO A 144 -21.08 9.80 9.59
CA PRO A 144 -21.14 8.55 8.80
C PRO A 144 -19.88 8.27 7.94
N THR A 145 -19.55 7.02 7.62
CA THR A 145 -19.91 6.35 6.35
C THR A 145 -20.11 7.29 5.17
N ASP A 146 -19.11 7.44 4.31
CA ASP A 146 -19.34 7.83 2.93
C ASP A 146 -18.75 6.73 2.04
N SER A 147 -19.66 5.93 1.50
CA SER A 147 -19.42 4.95 0.45
C SER A 147 -20.28 5.42 -0.70
N ASP A 148 -19.69 6.04 -1.71
CA ASP A 148 -20.32 6.08 -3.02
C ASP A 148 -19.28 6.13 -4.16
N PRO A 149 -19.09 5.03 -4.90
CA PRO A 149 -18.45 5.00 -6.19
C PRO A 149 -19.53 4.90 -7.28
N ALA A 150 -20.22 6.00 -7.60
CA ALA A 150 -21.14 6.03 -8.72
C ALA A 150 -21.37 7.47 -9.24
N ASN A 151 -20.56 7.89 -10.21
CA ASN A 151 -21.12 8.70 -11.30
C ASN A 151 -20.35 8.44 -12.61
N ALA A 152 -20.78 7.37 -13.27
CA ALA A 152 -20.56 7.15 -14.68
C ALA A 152 -21.52 8.04 -15.49
N ALA A 153 -21.06 8.46 -16.68
CA ALA A 153 -21.88 8.93 -17.81
C ALA A 153 -22.56 10.30 -17.62
N GLN A 154 -22.57 11.27 -18.55
CA GLN A 154 -22.51 11.22 -20.02
C GLN A 154 -22.36 12.68 -20.59
N PRO A 155 -22.41 12.94 -21.92
CA PRO A 155 -21.69 14.00 -22.63
C PRO A 155 -22.57 15.20 -23.04
N THR A 156 -21.96 16.27 -23.55
CA THR A 156 -22.61 17.18 -24.49
C THR A 156 -21.63 17.71 -25.53
N ALA A 157 -21.99 17.51 -26.79
CA ALA A 157 -21.31 17.95 -28.01
C ALA A 157 -21.81 19.33 -28.47
N ALA A 158 -20.97 20.01 -29.27
CA ALA A 158 -21.25 21.03 -30.31
C ALA A 158 -21.94 22.34 -29.83
N THR A 159 -21.72 23.54 -30.38
CA THR A 159 -21.36 23.97 -31.76
C THR A 159 -20.81 25.43 -31.70
N PRO A 160 -20.57 26.18 -32.81
CA PRO A 160 -19.32 26.87 -33.09
C PRO A 160 -19.46 28.41 -33.11
N ASP A 161 -18.49 29.07 -33.76
CA ASP A 161 -18.63 30.34 -34.51
C ASP A 161 -18.09 31.62 -33.83
N ALA A 162 -17.06 32.20 -34.46
CA ALA A 162 -16.88 33.64 -34.71
C ALA A 162 -15.48 33.93 -35.30
N ILE A 163 -15.43 34.21 -36.60
CA ILE A 163 -14.42 35.05 -37.30
C ILE A 163 -15.08 36.43 -37.48
N PRO A 164 -14.41 37.57 -37.19
CA PRO A 164 -13.78 38.43 -38.23
C PRO A 164 -12.54 39.22 -37.70
N GLU A 165 -11.68 39.92 -38.44
CA GLU A 165 -11.52 40.35 -39.84
C GLU A 165 -10.00 40.50 -40.09
#